data_AF-A0A3M5EX24-F1
#
_entry.id   AF-A0A3M5EX24-F1
#
_cell.length_a   1.000
_cell.length_b   1.000
_cell.length_c   1.000
_cell.angle_alpha   90.00
_cell.angle_beta   90.00
_cell.angle_gamma   90.00
#
_symmetry.space_group_name_H-M   'P 1'
#
loop_
_entity.id
_entity.type
_entity.pdbx_description
1 polymer ?
#
loop_
_entity_poly.entity_id
_entity_poly.type
_entity_poly.pdbx_seq_one_letter_code
_entity_poly.pdbx_strand_id
1 'polypeptide(L)' 'PWLVGENLQKLGVKILNKGITGQVHRDRKLLTGDSPLASNNLGKLAAKTLLEAFAR' A
#
# COMPACT_ATOMS: atom_id res chain seq x y z
N PRO A 1 -11.25 20.44 6.99
CA PRO A 1 -10.41 19.21 6.99
C PRO A 1 -11.11 18.07 6.22
N TRP A 2 -10.37 17.22 5.53
CA TRP A 2 -10.91 16.06 4.79
C TRP A 2 -10.12 14.79 5.13
N LEU A 3 -10.78 13.64 5.11
CA LEU A 3 -10.18 12.35 5.42
C LEU A 3 -9.90 11.58 4.12
N VAL A 4 -8.63 11.23 3.91
CA VAL A 4 -8.17 10.50 2.71
C VAL A 4 -8.95 9.20 2.50
N GLY A 5 -9.13 8.41 3.57
CA GLY A 5 -9.76 7.10 3.48
C GLY A 5 -11.22 7.19 3.02
N GLU A 6 -11.99 8.11 3.58
CA GLU A 6 -13.39 8.33 3.21
C GLU A 6 -13.54 8.78 1.76
N ASN A 7 -12.66 9.68 1.30
CA ASN A 7 -12.70 10.15 -0.08
C ASN A 7 -12.32 9.07 -1.08
N LEU A 8 -11.33 8.23 -0.77
CA LEU A 8 -10.96 7.08 -1.60
C LEU A 8 -12.10 6.04 -1.66
N GLN A 9 -12.79 5.79 -0.55
CA GLN A 9 -13.95 4.90 -0.52
C GLN A 9 -15.10 5.40 -1.41
N LYS A 10 -15.38 6.71 -1.42
CA LYS A 10 -16.38 7.32 -2.33
C LYS A 10 -16.05 7.13 -3.80
N LEU A 11 -14.77 6.97 -4.14
CA LEU A 11 -14.29 6.67 -5.49
C LEU A 11 -14.21 5.17 -5.79
N GLY A 12 -14.67 4.30 -4.88
CA GLY A 12 -14.72 2.85 -5.05
C GLY A 12 -13.46 2.09 -4.59
N VAL A 13 -12.51 2.75 -3.93
CA VAL A 13 -11.33 2.07 -3.36
C VAL A 13 -11.71 1.33 -2.07
N LYS A 14 -11.33 0.05 -1.98
CA LYS A 14 -11.50 -0.74 -0.76
C LYS A 14 -10.34 -0.50 0.22
N ILE A 15 -10.63 0.13 1.35
CA ILE A 15 -9.67 0.28 2.47
C ILE A 15 -9.67 -1.01 3.30
N LEU A 16 -8.49 -1.59 3.50
CA LEU A 16 -8.34 -2.89 4.16
C LEU A 16 -8.10 -2.78 5.68
N ASN A 17 -7.41 -1.73 6.11
CA ASN A 17 -6.98 -1.56 7.50
C ASN A 17 -7.93 -0.66 8.29
N LYS A 18 -8.09 -0.97 9.59
CA LYS A 18 -8.79 -0.09 10.56
C LYS A 18 -7.82 0.62 11.53
N GLY A 19 -6.57 0.17 11.58
CA GLY A 19 -5.52 0.73 12.42
C GLY A 19 -4.16 0.63 11.73
N ILE A 20 -3.10 0.88 12.49
CA ILE A 20 -1.72 0.86 12.02
C ILE A 20 -0.95 -0.30 12.67
N THR A 21 -0.36 -1.16 11.85
CA THR A 21 0.44 -2.32 12.27
C THR A 21 1.76 -2.45 11.51
N GLY A 22 2.00 -1.60 10.51
CA GLY A 22 3.15 -1.70 9.61
C GLY A 22 2.94 -2.72 8.48
N GLN A 23 1.69 -3.09 8.21
CA GLN A 23 1.35 -3.99 7.13
C GLN A 23 1.46 -3.31 5.77
N VAL A 24 1.70 -4.13 4.75
CA VAL A 24 1.75 -3.74 3.34
C VAL A 24 0.81 -4.58 2.52
N HIS A 25 0.33 -4.04 1.41
CA HIS A 25 -0.54 -4.75 0.48
C HIS A 25 -0.13 -4.49 -0.97
N ARG A 26 -0.30 -5.51 -1.82
CA ARG A 26 -0.12 -5.43 -3.27
C ARG A 26 -1.43 -5.81 -3.93
N ASP A 27 -1.99 -4.88 -4.70
CA ASP A 27 -3.07 -5.14 -5.65
C ASP A 27 -2.56 -4.86 -7.06
N ARG A 28 -2.31 -5.92 -7.84
CA ARG A 28 -1.70 -5.86 -9.18
C ARG A 28 -0.37 -5.09 -9.14
N LYS A 29 -0.36 -3.83 -9.56
CA LYS A 29 0.80 -2.91 -9.57
C LYS A 29 0.71 -1.79 -8.52
N LEU A 30 -0.39 -1.70 -7.77
CA LEU A 30 -0.56 -0.76 -6.67
C LEU A 30 0.01 -1.37 -5.38
N LEU A 31 1.03 -0.74 -4.83
CA LEU A 31 1.70 -1.16 -3.59
C LEU A 31 1.43 -0.12 -2.52
N THR A 32 0.89 -0.55 -1.38
CA THR A 32 0.48 0.35 -0.28
C THR A 32 1.04 -0.11 1.06
N GLY A 33 1.23 0.85 1.98
CA GLY A 33 1.56 0.63 3.38
C GLY A 33 0.63 1.46 4.27
N ASP A 34 0.34 0.98 5.47
CA ASP A 34 -0.70 1.56 6.33
C ASP A 34 -0.29 2.81 7.13
N SER A 35 1.01 3.04 7.31
CA SER A 35 1.57 4.01 8.25
C SER A 35 3.09 4.14 8.08
N PRO A 36 3.76 5.07 8.79
CA PRO A 36 5.23 5.11 8.83
C PRO A 36 5.88 3.79 9.28
N LEU A 37 5.19 2.96 10.07
CA LEU A 37 5.66 1.63 10.50
C LEU A 37 5.84 0.67 9.31
N ALA A 38 5.14 0.90 8.20
CA ALA A 38 5.20 0.05 7.01
C ALA A 38 6.41 0.37 6.11
N SER A 39 7.17 1.45 6.36
CA SER A 39 8.16 1.99 5.41
C SER A 39 9.19 0.96 4.93
N ASN A 40 9.81 0.23 5.86
CA ASN A 40 10.80 -0.80 5.54
C ASN A 40 10.18 -1.97 4.77
N ASN A 41 9.00 -2.43 5.19
CA ASN A 41 8.30 -3.54 4.54
C ASN A 41 7.84 -3.16 3.13
N LEU A 42 7.42 -1.91 2.92
CA LEU A 42 6.97 -1.40 1.64
C LEU A 42 8.15 -1.29 0.67
N GLY A 43 9.31 -0.82 1.13
CA GLY A 43 10.54 -0.83 0.33
C GLY A 43 10.94 -2.22 -0.14
N LYS A 44 10.90 -3.22 0.76
CA LYS A 44 11.14 -4.63 0.42
C LYS A 44 10.13 -5.17 -0.60
N LEU A 45 8.84 -4.86 -0.43
CA LEU A 45 7.79 -5.26 -1.36
C LEU A 45 7.97 -4.64 -2.75
N ALA A 46 8.28 -3.34 -2.80
CA ALA A 46 8.50 -2.60 -4.04
C ALA A 46 9.73 -3.13 -4.79
N ALA A 47 10.87 -3.29 -4.11
CA ALA A 47 12.09 -3.81 -4.73
C ALA A 47 11.87 -5.20 -5.36
N LYS A 48 11.25 -6.13 -4.61
CA LYS A 48 10.91 -7.46 -5.13
C LYS A 48 9.97 -7.39 -6.34
N THR A 49 8.88 -6.63 -6.24
CA THR A 49 7.88 -6.50 -7.31
C THR A 49 8.48 -5.92 -8.59
N LEU A 50 9.39 -4.95 -8.48
CA LEU A 50 10.05 -4.34 -9.64
C LEU A 50 11.08 -5.29 -10.27
N LEU A 51 11.89 -5.98 -9.47
CA LEU A 51 12.83 -6.98 -9.98
C LEU A 51 12.08 -8.11 -10.69
N GLU A 52 11.00 -8.63 -10.11
CA GLU A 52 10.13 -9.64 -10.76
C GLU A 52 9.61 -9.18 -12.13
N ALA A 53 9.29 -7.90 -12.27
CA ALA A 53 8.69 -7.35 -13.49
C ALA A 53 9.72 -7.00 -14.57
N PHE A 54 10.95 -6.64 -14.20
CA PHE A 54 11.90 -5.97 -15.09
C PHE A 54 13.32 -6.53 -15.12
N ALA A 55 13.70 -7.42 -14.19
CA ALA A 55 15.02 -8.04 -14.21
C ALA A 55 15.06 -9.15 -15.28
N ARG A 56 15.33 -8.75 -16.52
CA ARG A 56 15.78 -9.61 -17.61
C ARG A 56 17.14 -9.13 -18.06
#